data_AF-A0A6L9EV72-F1
#
_entry.id   AF-A0A6L9EV72-F1
#
_cell.length_a   1.000
_cell.length_b   1.000
_cell.length_c   1.000
_cell.angle_alpha   90.00
_cell.angle_beta   90.00
_cell.angle_gamma   90.00
#
_symmetry.space_group_name_H-M   'P 1'
#
loop_
_entity.id
_entity.type
_entity.pdbx_description
1 polymer ?
#
loop_
_entity_poly.entity_id
_entity_poly.type
_entity_poly.pdbx_seq_one_letter_code
_entity_poly.pdbx_strand_id
1 'polypeptide(L)'
;MSWIKQISYQQATGALKRIYDKIKGPDGYIDNILTVHSLRPHTLTGHMSLYKNVLHHSNNSFSNWFLEALGTYVSFLNECQYCYLHHFEGMKRFLNDNDKASQIKNAIENNTLESLFTEKELAAFNYSKKLTLDVINITKNDITILKDIGYDDGEILEINQVVSYFNYANRTVLGLGVNTEGDILGLSPKNKDDENSWSHS
;
A
#
# COMPACT_ATOMS: atom_id res chain seq x y z
N MET A 1 -2.58 17.90 -2.35
CA MET A 1 -2.29 19.01 -1.41
C MET A 1 -2.09 18.48 0.03
N SER A 2 -1.41 19.20 0.94
CA SER A 2 -1.15 18.81 2.35
C SER A 2 -1.16 20.01 3.30
N TRP A 3 -1.17 19.81 4.62
CA TRP A 3 -1.16 20.88 5.64
C TRP A 3 0.22 21.45 5.95
N ILE A 4 1.29 20.86 5.41
CA ILE A 4 2.66 21.31 5.64
C ILE A 4 3.30 21.81 4.35
N LYS A 5 4.40 22.56 4.50
CA LYS A 5 5.22 22.97 3.36
C LYS A 5 5.77 21.74 2.65
N GLN A 6 5.69 21.75 1.33
CA GLN A 6 6.30 20.75 0.44
C GLN A 6 7.27 21.43 -0.54
N ILE A 7 8.24 20.68 -1.05
CA ILE A 7 9.15 21.11 -2.12
C ILE A 7 8.77 20.36 -3.39
N SER A 8 8.39 21.10 -4.44
CA SER A 8 7.99 20.53 -5.73
C SER A 8 9.19 19.96 -6.50
N TYR A 9 8.92 19.18 -7.53
CA TYR A 9 9.95 18.66 -8.44
C TYR A 9 10.85 19.74 -9.05
N GLN A 10 10.25 20.88 -9.41
CA GLN A 10 10.94 22.02 -10.04
C GLN A 10 11.83 22.76 -9.03
N GLN A 11 11.44 22.79 -7.75
CA GLN A 11 12.19 23.45 -6.68
C GLN A 11 13.20 22.54 -5.98
N ALA A 12 13.09 21.23 -6.18
CA ALA A 12 13.98 20.26 -5.55
C ALA A 12 15.42 20.43 -6.02
N THR A 13 16.35 20.36 -5.07
CA THR A 13 17.80 20.37 -5.32
C THR A 13 18.48 19.25 -4.55
N GLY A 14 19.77 19.00 -4.83
CA GLY A 14 20.60 18.08 -4.07
C GLY A 14 20.03 16.66 -3.97
N ALA A 15 19.94 16.13 -2.74
CA ALA A 15 19.49 14.77 -2.48
C ALA A 15 18.03 14.54 -2.86
N LEU A 16 17.14 15.51 -2.58
CA LEU A 16 15.71 15.38 -2.91
C LEU A 16 15.53 15.27 -4.42
N LYS A 17 16.22 16.11 -5.20
CA LYS A 17 16.12 16.09 -6.66
C LYS A 17 16.52 14.74 -7.24
N ARG A 18 17.63 14.17 -6.77
CA ARG A 18 18.09 12.84 -7.21
C ARG A 18 17.10 11.72 -6.90
N ILE A 19 16.35 11.82 -5.79
CA ILE A 19 15.30 10.84 -5.48
C ILE A 19 14.14 11.03 -6.44
N TYR A 20 13.66 12.26 -6.58
CA TYR A 20 12.56 12.59 -7.49
C TYR A 20 12.83 12.20 -8.94
N ASP A 21 14.05 12.40 -9.44
CA ASP A 21 14.43 11.99 -10.81
C ASP A 21 14.25 10.48 -11.05
N LYS A 22 14.32 9.66 -9.99
CA LYS A 22 14.12 8.21 -10.05
C LYS A 22 12.66 7.79 -9.94
N ILE A 23 11.87 8.51 -9.13
CA ILE A 23 10.50 8.09 -8.78
C ILE A 23 9.42 8.77 -9.62
N LYS A 24 9.76 9.85 -10.33
CA LYS A 24 8.78 10.63 -11.09
C LYS A 24 7.97 9.78 -12.06
N GLY A 25 6.68 10.07 -12.14
CA GLY A 25 5.80 9.59 -13.19
C GLY A 25 5.81 10.47 -14.44
N PRO A 26 4.80 10.34 -15.30
CA PRO A 26 4.62 11.16 -16.49
C PRO A 26 4.73 12.66 -16.19
N ASP A 27 5.34 13.41 -17.09
CA ASP A 27 5.52 14.87 -16.99
C ASP A 27 6.21 15.38 -15.72
N GLY A 28 6.95 14.51 -15.02
CA GLY A 28 7.63 14.87 -13.77
C GLY A 28 6.71 14.90 -12.55
N TYR A 29 5.53 14.29 -12.66
CA TYR A 29 4.59 14.12 -11.55
C TYR A 29 5.21 13.30 -10.42
N ILE A 30 4.98 13.72 -9.17
CA ILE A 30 5.37 12.98 -7.96
C ILE A 30 4.11 12.82 -7.11
N ASP A 31 3.74 11.58 -6.80
CA ASP A 31 2.58 11.26 -5.96
C ASP A 31 2.57 12.11 -4.67
N ASN A 32 1.39 12.56 -4.25
CA ASN A 32 1.28 13.48 -3.12
C ASN A 32 1.84 12.89 -1.83
N ILE A 33 1.70 11.57 -1.62
CA ILE A 33 2.30 10.84 -0.49
C ILE A 33 3.83 10.87 -0.52
N LEU A 34 4.47 10.88 -1.69
CA LEU A 34 5.93 10.94 -1.80
C LEU A 34 6.42 12.38 -1.60
N THR A 35 5.67 13.34 -2.12
CA THR A 35 5.98 14.78 -2.00
C THR A 35 5.90 15.28 -0.55
N VAL A 36 5.05 14.68 0.31
CA VAL A 36 4.93 15.08 1.73
C VAL A 36 6.20 14.86 2.54
N HIS A 37 7.07 13.94 2.10
CA HIS A 37 8.38 13.69 2.73
C HIS A 37 9.48 14.69 2.32
N SER A 38 9.19 15.63 1.42
CA SER A 38 10.19 16.49 0.76
C SER A 38 11.10 17.31 1.70
N LEU A 39 10.63 17.65 2.91
CA LEU A 39 11.44 18.36 3.91
C LEU A 39 12.49 17.47 4.59
N ARG A 40 12.36 16.14 4.50
CA ARG A 40 13.27 15.14 5.08
C ARG A 40 13.47 13.98 4.09
N PRO A 41 14.32 14.15 3.07
CA PRO A 41 14.45 13.18 1.97
C PRO A 41 14.85 11.75 2.40
N HIS A 42 15.52 11.58 3.55
CA HIS A 42 15.82 10.25 4.08
C HIS A 42 14.57 9.48 4.51
N THR A 43 13.51 10.17 4.96
CA THR A 43 12.22 9.52 5.26
C THR A 43 11.51 9.07 3.97
N LEU A 44 11.65 9.82 2.88
CA LEU A 44 11.18 9.41 1.55
C LEU A 44 11.90 8.14 1.09
N THR A 45 13.22 8.07 1.27
CA THR A 45 13.97 6.84 0.95
C THR A 45 13.47 5.65 1.74
N GLY A 46 13.26 5.79 3.06
CA GLY A 46 12.72 4.71 3.89
C GLY A 46 11.30 4.29 3.47
N HIS A 47 10.43 5.26 3.17
CA HIS A 47 9.09 5.01 2.65
C HIS A 47 9.15 4.19 1.36
N MET A 48 9.95 4.62 0.38
CA MET A 48 10.10 3.93 -0.90
C MET A 48 10.64 2.51 -0.73
N SER A 49 11.67 2.33 0.12
CA SER A 49 12.23 1.00 0.39
C SER A 49 11.19 0.04 0.95
N LEU A 50 10.43 0.47 1.97
CA LEU A 50 9.35 -0.37 2.52
C LEU A 50 8.27 -0.62 1.48
N TYR A 51 7.79 0.41 0.80
CA TYR A 51 6.77 0.30 -0.25
C TYR A 51 7.11 -0.75 -1.31
N LYS A 52 8.30 -0.66 -1.91
CA LYS A 52 8.73 -1.63 -2.95
C LYS A 52 8.91 -3.02 -2.36
N ASN A 53 9.49 -3.14 -1.17
CA ASN A 53 9.75 -4.44 -0.59
C ASN A 53 8.47 -5.18 -0.21
N VAL A 54 7.46 -4.48 0.32
CA VAL A 54 6.22 -5.13 0.77
C VAL A 54 5.24 -5.41 -0.37
N LEU A 55 5.25 -4.64 -1.47
CA LEU A 55 4.30 -4.82 -2.58
C LEU A 55 4.91 -5.44 -3.85
N HIS A 56 6.17 -5.14 -4.14
CA HIS A 56 6.74 -5.33 -5.49
C HIS A 56 8.05 -6.10 -5.51
N HIS A 57 8.47 -6.72 -4.39
CA HIS A 57 9.70 -7.50 -4.36
C HIS A 57 9.53 -8.85 -5.06
N SER A 58 10.52 -9.26 -5.84
CA SER A 58 10.59 -10.53 -6.57
C SER A 58 10.34 -11.75 -5.68
N ASN A 59 10.98 -11.77 -4.52
CA ASN A 59 10.86 -12.80 -3.50
C ASN A 59 9.55 -12.82 -2.68
N ASN A 60 8.61 -11.89 -2.90
CA ASN A 60 7.29 -12.00 -2.24
C ASN A 60 6.51 -13.17 -2.85
N SER A 61 5.91 -13.98 -2.00
CA SER A 61 5.15 -15.18 -2.35
C SER A 61 3.78 -14.84 -2.94
N PHE A 62 3.17 -13.75 -2.45
CA PHE A 62 1.86 -13.31 -2.92
C PHE A 62 1.90 -12.55 -4.25
N SER A 63 0.80 -12.59 -4.99
CA SER A 63 0.60 -11.72 -6.16
C SER A 63 0.48 -10.25 -5.73
N ASN A 64 0.91 -9.34 -6.60
CA ASN A 64 0.79 -7.90 -6.34
C ASN A 64 -0.67 -7.48 -6.09
N TRP A 65 -1.62 -8.05 -6.85
CA TRP A 65 -3.03 -7.72 -6.65
C TRP A 65 -3.53 -8.09 -5.25
N PHE A 66 -3.07 -9.20 -4.67
CA PHE A 66 -3.52 -9.63 -3.35
C PHE A 66 -2.92 -8.74 -2.25
N LEU A 67 -1.64 -8.36 -2.39
CA LEU A 67 -1.00 -7.43 -1.46
C LEU A 67 -1.63 -6.03 -1.53
N GLU A 68 -1.97 -5.55 -2.73
CA GLU A 68 -2.72 -4.32 -2.93
C GLU A 68 -4.15 -4.42 -2.37
N ALA A 69 -4.80 -5.59 -2.44
CA ALA A 69 -6.12 -5.80 -1.84
C ALA A 69 -6.07 -5.70 -0.30
N LEU A 70 -5.05 -6.28 0.35
CA LEU A 70 -4.82 -6.12 1.79
C LEU A 70 -4.60 -4.64 2.15
N GLY A 71 -3.75 -3.94 1.39
CA GLY A 71 -3.48 -2.52 1.60
C GLY A 71 -4.70 -1.62 1.38
N THR A 72 -5.50 -1.92 0.36
CA THR A 72 -6.79 -1.26 0.08
C THR A 72 -7.75 -1.46 1.25
N TYR A 73 -7.86 -2.69 1.77
CA TYR A 73 -8.72 -2.99 2.91
C TYR A 73 -8.27 -2.27 4.19
N VAL A 74 -6.98 -2.30 4.52
CA VAL A 74 -6.42 -1.57 5.68
C VAL A 74 -6.68 -0.06 5.55
N SER A 75 -6.53 0.49 4.35
CA SER A 75 -6.78 1.91 4.09
C SER A 75 -8.27 2.27 4.23
N PHE A 76 -9.17 1.37 3.83
CA PHE A 76 -10.61 1.51 4.07
C PHE A 76 -10.93 1.50 5.57
N LEU A 77 -10.37 0.55 6.34
CA LEU A 77 -10.58 0.47 7.79
C LEU A 77 -10.07 1.71 8.55
N ASN A 78 -8.98 2.32 8.07
CA ASN A 78 -8.42 3.55 8.62
C ASN A 78 -9.10 4.83 8.11
N GLU A 79 -10.15 4.72 7.29
CA GLU A 79 -10.84 5.85 6.65
C GLU A 79 -9.89 6.76 5.82
N CYS A 80 -8.83 6.16 5.27
CA CYS A 80 -7.82 6.86 4.50
C CYS A 80 -8.18 6.88 3.01
N GLN A 81 -9.08 7.79 2.61
CA GLN A 81 -9.63 7.85 1.25
C GLN A 81 -8.56 7.93 0.16
N TYR A 82 -7.49 8.70 0.37
CA TYR A 82 -6.38 8.81 -0.58
C TYR A 82 -5.75 7.44 -0.88
N CYS A 83 -5.32 6.73 0.17
CA CYS A 83 -4.70 5.42 0.03
C CYS A 83 -5.69 4.38 -0.50
N TYR A 84 -6.94 4.40 -0.03
CA TYR A 84 -7.98 3.49 -0.51
C TYR A 84 -8.17 3.60 -2.02
N LEU A 85 -8.38 4.82 -2.55
CA LEU A 85 -8.60 5.02 -3.97
C LEU A 85 -7.35 4.72 -4.81
N HIS A 86 -6.17 5.17 -4.37
CA HIS A 86 -4.92 4.96 -5.09
C HIS A 86 -4.59 3.48 -5.24
N HIS A 87 -4.66 2.75 -4.13
CA HIS A 87 -4.30 1.33 -4.11
C HIS A 87 -5.39 0.44 -4.68
N PHE A 88 -6.66 0.86 -4.66
CA PHE A 88 -7.71 0.16 -5.40
C PHE A 88 -7.45 0.17 -6.92
N GLU A 89 -7.06 1.31 -7.50
CA GLU A 89 -6.70 1.37 -8.92
C GLU A 89 -5.45 0.53 -9.23
N GLY A 90 -4.46 0.52 -8.34
CA GLY A 90 -3.29 -0.36 -8.43
C GLY A 90 -3.68 -1.85 -8.40
N MET A 91 -4.50 -2.25 -7.42
CA MET A 91 -5.05 -3.59 -7.28
C MET A 91 -5.77 -4.02 -8.56
N LYS A 92 -6.67 -3.18 -9.08
CA LYS A 92 -7.45 -3.43 -10.30
C LYS A 92 -6.54 -3.64 -11.50
N ARG A 93 -5.49 -2.82 -11.66
CA ARG A 93 -4.49 -2.99 -12.72
C ARG A 93 -3.78 -4.33 -12.63
N PHE A 94 -3.30 -4.73 -11.45
CA PHE A 94 -2.60 -6.02 -11.28
C PHE A 94 -3.52 -7.23 -11.37
N LEU A 95 -4.78 -7.08 -10.95
CA LEU A 95 -5.77 -8.13 -11.06
C LEU A 95 -6.14 -8.40 -12.52
N ASN A 96 -6.12 -7.34 -13.35
CA ASN A 96 -6.48 -7.38 -14.77
C ASN A 96 -7.87 -8.02 -15.03
N ASP A 97 -8.80 -7.76 -14.12
CA ASP A 97 -10.19 -8.24 -14.15
C ASP A 97 -11.08 -7.17 -13.49
N ASN A 98 -11.76 -6.38 -14.32
CA ASN A 98 -12.59 -5.26 -13.86
C ASN A 98 -13.83 -5.71 -13.07
N ASP A 99 -14.39 -6.86 -13.43
CA ASP A 99 -15.59 -7.39 -12.78
C ASP A 99 -15.23 -7.88 -11.38
N LYS A 100 -14.15 -8.67 -11.27
CA LYS A 100 -13.63 -9.10 -9.96
C LYS A 100 -13.17 -7.93 -9.11
N ALA A 101 -12.50 -6.92 -9.68
CA ALA A 101 -12.13 -5.71 -8.93
C ALA A 101 -13.36 -4.99 -8.35
N SER A 102 -14.43 -4.89 -9.13
CA SER A 102 -15.70 -4.29 -8.68
C SER A 102 -16.38 -5.13 -7.59
N GLN A 103 -16.31 -6.46 -7.67
CA GLN A 103 -16.80 -7.34 -6.61
C GLN A 103 -15.99 -7.17 -5.31
N ILE A 104 -14.65 -7.09 -5.39
CA ILE A 104 -13.78 -6.84 -4.22
C ILE A 104 -14.13 -5.51 -3.57
N LYS A 105 -14.29 -4.44 -4.37
CA LYS A 105 -14.71 -3.12 -3.86
C LYS A 105 -16.01 -3.20 -3.07
N ASN A 106 -17.04 -3.81 -3.67
CA ASN A 106 -18.34 -3.97 -3.01
C ASN A 106 -18.22 -4.81 -1.73
N ALA A 107 -17.42 -5.88 -1.74
CA ALA A 107 -17.23 -6.73 -0.58
C ALA A 107 -16.51 -6.00 0.57
N ILE A 108 -15.53 -5.14 0.27
CA ILE A 108 -14.88 -4.27 1.26
C ILE A 108 -15.89 -3.28 1.86
N GLU A 109 -16.60 -2.54 1.01
CA GLU A 109 -17.49 -1.45 1.45
C GLU A 109 -18.73 -1.93 2.20
N ASN A 110 -19.18 -3.16 1.94
CA ASN A 110 -20.36 -3.76 2.60
C ASN A 110 -19.99 -4.80 3.68
N ASN A 111 -18.69 -5.01 3.96
CA ASN A 111 -18.21 -6.02 4.91
C ASN A 111 -18.76 -7.43 4.60
N THR A 112 -18.56 -7.88 3.37
CA THR A 112 -18.96 -9.23 2.87
C THR A 112 -17.79 -9.94 2.18
N LEU A 113 -16.57 -9.81 2.71
CA LEU A 113 -15.36 -10.43 2.12
C LEU A 113 -15.46 -11.96 2.08
N GLU A 114 -16.16 -12.56 3.05
CA GLU A 114 -16.39 -13.99 3.18
C GLU A 114 -17.16 -14.61 2.00
N SER A 115 -17.93 -13.82 1.25
CA SER A 115 -18.65 -14.32 0.08
C SER A 115 -17.78 -14.37 -1.19
N LEU A 116 -16.57 -13.81 -1.14
CA LEU A 116 -15.71 -13.60 -2.31
C LEU A 116 -14.36 -14.33 -2.22
N PHE A 117 -13.81 -14.44 -1.01
CA PHE A 117 -12.49 -15.00 -0.77
C PHE A 117 -12.54 -16.42 -0.21
N THR A 118 -11.51 -17.22 -0.52
CA THR A 118 -11.33 -18.53 0.12
C THR A 118 -11.11 -18.39 1.62
N GLU A 119 -11.28 -19.48 2.37
CA GLU A 119 -11.05 -19.48 3.82
C GLU A 119 -9.62 -19.02 4.18
N LYS A 120 -8.61 -19.47 3.43
CA LYS A 120 -7.21 -19.06 3.60
C LYS A 120 -7.04 -17.56 3.35
N GLU A 121 -7.52 -17.03 2.23
CA GLU A 121 -7.44 -15.60 1.91
C GLU A 121 -8.20 -14.73 2.92
N LEU A 122 -9.40 -15.15 3.32
CA LEU A 122 -10.21 -14.45 4.32
C LEU A 122 -9.51 -14.37 5.68
N ALA A 123 -8.75 -15.40 6.08
CA ALA A 123 -7.96 -15.38 7.30
C ALA A 123 -6.91 -14.25 7.28
N ALA A 124 -6.28 -13.97 6.13
CA ALA A 124 -5.38 -12.83 5.99
C ALA A 124 -6.10 -11.48 6.17
N PHE A 125 -7.29 -11.31 5.59
CA PHE A 125 -8.10 -10.10 5.81
C PHE A 125 -8.53 -9.94 7.27
N ASN A 126 -8.94 -11.02 7.94
CA ASN A 126 -9.32 -11.00 9.35
C ASN A 126 -8.14 -10.63 10.25
N TYR A 127 -6.97 -11.22 10.03
CA TYR A 127 -5.75 -10.85 10.73
C TYR A 127 -5.37 -9.38 10.46
N SER A 128 -5.47 -8.92 9.21
CA SER A 128 -5.22 -7.51 8.83
C SER A 128 -6.15 -6.54 9.55
N LYS A 129 -7.44 -6.87 9.67
CA LYS A 129 -8.42 -6.09 10.42
C LYS A 129 -8.05 -5.99 11.88
N LYS A 130 -7.72 -7.13 12.52
CA LYS A 130 -7.35 -7.17 13.93
C LYS A 130 -6.05 -6.41 14.20
N LEU A 131 -5.03 -6.59 13.35
CA LEU A 131 -3.75 -5.88 13.46
C LEU A 131 -3.91 -4.35 13.29
N THR A 132 -4.92 -3.91 12.54
CA THR A 132 -5.20 -2.49 12.30
C THR A 132 -6.05 -1.86 13.42
N LEU A 133 -7.16 -2.50 13.80
CA LEU A 133 -8.17 -1.91 14.69
C LEU A 133 -8.06 -2.38 16.15
N ASP A 134 -7.39 -3.51 16.40
CA ASP A 134 -7.37 -4.18 17.71
C ASP A 134 -5.99 -4.79 18.04
N VAL A 135 -4.93 -4.04 17.72
CA VAL A 135 -3.53 -4.49 17.86
C VAL A 135 -3.17 -4.94 19.28
N ILE A 136 -3.80 -4.35 20.30
CA ILE A 136 -3.53 -4.66 21.71
C ILE A 136 -3.97 -6.08 22.11
N ASN A 137 -4.88 -6.68 21.35
CA ASN A 137 -5.42 -8.02 21.59
C ASN A 137 -4.84 -9.05 20.60
N ILE A 138 -3.82 -8.71 19.82
CA ILE A 138 -3.06 -9.69 19.03
C ILE A 138 -2.33 -10.64 19.99
N THR A 139 -2.46 -11.93 19.73
CA THR A 139 -1.89 -13.02 20.52
C THR A 139 -1.16 -14.01 19.62
N LYS A 140 -0.40 -14.93 20.24
CA LYS A 140 0.19 -16.08 19.52
C LYS A 140 -0.86 -16.94 18.81
N ASN A 141 -2.09 -16.98 19.32
CA ASN A 141 -3.16 -17.77 18.71
C ASN A 141 -3.55 -17.25 17.34
N ASP A 142 -3.50 -15.93 17.10
CA ASP A 142 -3.79 -15.34 15.79
C ASP A 142 -2.80 -15.84 14.71
N ILE A 143 -1.53 -16.00 15.08
CA ILE A 143 -0.50 -16.60 14.21
C ILE A 143 -0.74 -18.10 14.03
N THR A 144 -1.18 -18.79 15.08
CA THR A 144 -1.47 -20.23 15.03
C THR A 144 -2.62 -20.53 14.06
N ILE A 145 -3.69 -19.72 14.09
CA ILE A 145 -4.82 -19.82 13.14
C ILE A 145 -4.33 -19.69 11.69
N LEU A 146 -3.44 -18.74 11.39
CA LEU A 146 -2.88 -18.58 10.05
C LEU A 146 -2.06 -19.82 9.62
N LYS A 147 -1.28 -20.39 10.53
CA LYS A 147 -0.52 -21.63 10.26
C LYS A 147 -1.42 -22.83 10.02
N ASP A 148 -2.46 -22.99 10.84
CA ASP A 148 -3.38 -24.13 10.77
C ASP A 148 -4.16 -24.15 9.45
N ILE A 149 -4.40 -22.98 8.85
CA ILE A 149 -5.01 -22.85 7.50
C ILE A 149 -3.99 -22.90 6.36
N GLY A 150 -2.72 -23.17 6.68
CA GLY A 150 -1.67 -23.49 5.72
C GLY A 150 -0.84 -22.30 5.25
N TYR A 151 -0.79 -21.18 5.98
CA TYR A 151 0.24 -20.17 5.75
C TYR A 151 1.58 -20.59 6.37
N ASP A 152 2.67 -20.39 5.64
CA ASP A 152 4.02 -20.52 6.22
C ASP A 152 4.47 -19.23 6.95
N ASP A 153 5.60 -19.30 7.65
CA ASP A 153 6.12 -18.15 8.41
C ASP A 153 6.52 -16.96 7.52
N GLY A 154 6.95 -17.21 6.28
CA GLY A 154 7.26 -16.17 5.30
C GLY A 154 6.01 -15.46 4.81
N GLU A 155 4.97 -16.21 4.44
CA GLU A 155 3.67 -15.67 4.06
C GLU A 155 3.04 -14.83 5.19
N ILE A 156 3.12 -15.31 6.44
CA ILE A 156 2.62 -14.57 7.61
C ILE A 156 3.39 -13.25 7.81
N LEU A 157 4.72 -13.29 7.62
CA LEU A 157 5.56 -12.09 7.67
C LEU A 157 5.18 -11.10 6.56
N GLU A 158 4.99 -11.58 5.32
CA GLU A 158 4.56 -10.73 4.19
C GLU A 158 3.24 -10.02 4.48
N ILE A 159 2.22 -10.75 4.95
CA ILE A 159 0.92 -10.16 5.35
C ILE A 159 1.14 -9.09 6.43
N ASN A 160 1.89 -9.42 7.49
CA ASN A 160 2.15 -8.49 8.58
C ASN A 160 2.87 -7.21 8.10
N GLN A 161 3.89 -7.34 7.25
CA GLN A 161 4.66 -6.21 6.75
C GLN A 161 3.83 -5.30 5.85
N VAL A 162 3.00 -5.86 4.95
CA VAL A 162 2.06 -5.07 4.14
C VAL A 162 1.10 -4.30 5.04
N VAL A 163 0.42 -4.96 5.98
CA VAL A 163 -0.53 -4.30 6.88
C VAL A 163 0.12 -3.21 7.73
N SER A 164 1.32 -3.48 8.25
CA SER A 164 2.08 -2.52 9.06
C SER A 164 2.53 -1.31 8.24
N TYR A 165 3.00 -1.53 7.02
CA TYR A 165 3.38 -0.46 6.10
C TYR A 165 2.19 0.43 5.74
N PHE A 166 1.03 -0.15 5.41
CA PHE A 166 -0.17 0.64 5.12
C PHE A 166 -0.65 1.43 6.34
N ASN A 167 -0.55 0.86 7.54
CA ASN A 167 -0.81 1.59 8.78
C ASN A 167 0.12 2.80 8.98
N TYR A 168 1.40 2.69 8.61
CA TYR A 168 2.35 3.81 8.60
C TYR A 168 1.99 4.85 7.52
N ALA A 169 1.72 4.40 6.30
CA ALA A 169 1.38 5.25 5.16
C ALA A 169 0.09 6.04 5.42
N ASN A 170 -0.98 5.37 5.90
CA ASN A 170 -2.25 6.01 6.22
C ASN A 170 -2.08 7.09 7.30
N ARG A 171 -1.29 6.84 8.36
CA ARG A 171 -1.00 7.83 9.40
C ARG A 171 -0.23 9.05 8.86
N THR A 172 0.65 8.82 7.90
CA THR A 172 1.38 9.90 7.22
C THR A 172 0.42 10.77 6.39
N VAL A 173 -0.47 10.13 5.62
CA VAL A 173 -1.46 10.82 4.78
C VAL A 173 -2.47 11.59 5.64
N LEU A 174 -3.13 10.90 6.57
CA LEU A 174 -4.17 11.48 7.42
C LEU A 174 -3.60 12.55 8.36
N GLY A 175 -2.45 12.28 8.98
CA GLY A 175 -1.82 13.20 9.94
C GLY A 175 -1.26 14.48 9.32
N LEU A 176 -1.03 14.49 7.99
CA LEU A 176 -0.50 15.65 7.26
C LEU A 176 -1.51 16.22 6.26
N GLY A 177 -2.75 15.71 6.23
CA GLY A 177 -3.81 16.21 5.35
C GLY A 177 -3.56 15.98 3.86
N VAL A 178 -2.86 14.90 3.50
CA VAL A 178 -2.62 14.55 2.10
C VAL A 178 -3.92 14.12 1.43
N ASN A 179 -4.24 14.71 0.28
CA ASN A 179 -5.45 14.43 -0.49
C ASN A 179 -5.13 14.13 -1.97
N THR A 180 -6.15 13.75 -2.74
CA THR A 180 -6.03 13.36 -4.16
C THR A 180 -5.99 14.56 -5.12
N GLU A 181 -5.99 15.79 -4.61
CA GLU A 181 -6.00 16.99 -5.46
C GLU A 181 -4.70 17.06 -6.27
N GLY A 182 -4.85 17.07 -7.60
CA GLY A 182 -3.75 17.06 -8.55
C GLY A 182 -3.00 15.73 -8.64
N ASP A 183 -3.55 14.63 -8.12
CA ASP A 183 -2.92 13.31 -8.13
C ASP A 183 -3.36 12.45 -9.33
N ILE A 184 -2.47 11.54 -9.76
CA ILE A 184 -2.73 10.52 -10.78
C ILE A 184 -2.82 9.18 -10.04
N LEU A 185 -4.05 8.72 -9.82
CA LEU A 185 -4.28 7.55 -8.97
C LEU A 185 -3.80 6.26 -9.63
N GLY A 186 -3.25 5.39 -8.78
CA GLY A 186 -2.86 4.03 -9.14
C GLY A 186 -1.48 3.90 -9.79
N LEU A 187 -0.72 4.98 -9.99
CA LEU A 187 0.65 4.84 -10.47
C LEU A 187 1.49 4.01 -9.49
N SER A 188 2.34 3.13 -10.02
CA SER A 188 3.28 2.35 -9.22
C SER A 188 4.57 2.09 -10.01
N PRO A 189 5.67 1.72 -9.34
CA PRO A 189 6.84 1.19 -9.99
C PRO A 189 6.48 -0.05 -10.83
N LYS A 190 7.30 -0.32 -11.86
CA LYS A 190 7.15 -1.55 -12.66
C LYS A 190 7.44 -2.80 -11.82
N ASN A 191 6.86 -3.90 -12.29
CA ASN A 191 6.75 -5.21 -11.65
C ASN A 191 8.06 -5.79 -11.07
N LYS A 192 7.88 -6.87 -10.31
CA LYS A 192 8.85 -7.68 -9.56
C LYS A 192 10.20 -7.98 -10.24
N ASP A 193 10.29 -7.88 -11.56
CA ASP A 193 11.47 -8.31 -12.32
C ASP A 193 12.64 -7.31 -12.28
N ASP A 194 12.41 -6.08 -11.78
CA ASP A 194 13.47 -5.07 -11.61
C ASP A 194 13.33 -4.29 -10.30
N GLU A 195 14.16 -4.64 -9.32
CA GLU A 195 14.28 -3.99 -8.01
C GLU A 195 14.78 -2.54 -8.10
N ASN A 196 15.42 -2.16 -9.21
CA ASN A 196 15.87 -0.79 -9.48
C ASN A 196 14.85 0.04 -10.26
N SER A 197 13.72 -0.55 -10.66
CA SER A 197 12.64 0.16 -11.33
C SER A 197 11.79 0.90 -10.29
N TRP A 198 12.01 2.21 -10.21
CA TRP A 198 11.34 3.11 -9.25
C TRP A 198 10.40 4.13 -9.91
N SER A 199 10.41 4.22 -11.24
CA SER A 199 9.57 5.15 -12.00
C SER A 199 8.12 4.71 -11.93
N HIS A 200 7.23 5.64 -11.56
CA HIS A 200 5.81 5.38 -11.42
C HIS A 200 5.12 5.48 -12.79
N SER A 201 4.41 4.43 -13.21
CA SER A 201 3.72 4.35 -14.51
C SER A 201 2.36 3.67 -14.44
#